data_AF-V5T9A6-F1
#
_entry.id   AF-V5T9A6-F1
#
_cell.length_a   1.000
_cell.length_b   1.000
_cell.length_c   1.000
_cell.angle_alpha   90.00
_cell.angle_beta   90.00
_cell.angle_gamma   90.00
#
_symmetry.space_group_name_H-M   'P 1'
#
loop_
_entity.id
_entity.type
_entity.pdbx_description
1 polymer ?
#
loop_
_entity_poly.entity_id
_entity_poly.type
_entity_poly.pdbx_seq_one_letter_code
_entity_poly.pdbx_strand_id
1 'polypeptide(L)'
;TLKKLRRKDDINAEVSVVRDIRERELRLYTDAGRVCRPLFIVENQQLLMQKVHIENLNRAKEERAEEERKKAEGIEEPEDPDDPPPPRYEYQWENLIKDGVIELLDAEEEETVMICMTPEDLENSRLQAADIDPHENDTEADPSARLKAPTNAHTWTHC
;
A
#
# COMPACT_ATOMS: atom_id res chain seq x y z
N THR A 1 17.86 -0.83 -4.50
CA THR A 1 17.34 -1.49 -5.73
C THR A 1 16.43 -0.52 -6.44
N LEU A 2 16.25 -0.63 -7.76
CA LEU A 2 15.42 0.30 -8.56
C LEU A 2 14.01 0.49 -7.98
N LYS A 3 13.38 -0.58 -7.48
CA LYS A 3 12.09 -0.50 -6.76
C LYS A 3 12.14 0.40 -5.52
N LYS A 4 13.26 0.41 -4.77
CA LYS A 4 13.45 1.31 -3.62
C LYS A 4 13.61 2.79 -4.02
N LEU A 5 14.09 3.08 -5.23
CA LEU A 5 14.14 4.44 -5.75
C LEU A 5 12.74 4.92 -6.14
N ARG A 6 11.93 4.05 -6.77
CA ARG A 6 10.50 4.32 -7.03
C ARG A 6 9.71 4.61 -5.75
N ARG A 7 9.95 3.84 -4.68
CA ARG A 7 9.30 4.01 -3.37
C ARG A 7 9.79 5.25 -2.58
N LYS A 8 10.86 5.92 -3.02
CA LYS A 8 11.42 7.11 -2.37
C LYS A 8 11.15 8.40 -3.14
N ASP A 9 10.30 8.34 -4.16
CA ASP A 9 9.99 9.46 -5.06
C ASP A 9 11.19 9.92 -5.93
N ASP A 10 12.27 9.12 -6.01
CA ASP A 10 13.42 9.38 -6.90
C ASP A 10 13.10 9.02 -8.37
N ILE A 11 12.13 8.12 -8.58
CA ILE A 11 11.61 7.69 -9.87
C ILE A 11 10.08 7.80 -9.81
N ASN A 12 9.45 8.28 -10.88
CA ASN A 12 7.99 8.37 -10.95
C ASN A 12 7.36 6.99 -10.68
N ALA A 13 6.36 6.97 -9.80
CA ALA A 13 5.60 5.78 -9.40
C ALA A 13 4.99 5.00 -10.59
N GLU A 14 4.75 5.66 -11.73
CA GLU A 14 4.21 5.04 -12.94
C GLU A 14 5.25 4.26 -13.76
N VAL A 15 6.54 4.43 -13.48
CA VAL A 15 7.61 3.69 -14.17
C VAL A 15 7.55 2.24 -13.72
N SER A 16 7.38 1.32 -14.68
CA SER A 16 7.37 -0.12 -14.42
C SER A 16 8.76 -0.71 -14.52
N VAL A 17 9.09 -1.60 -13.57
CA VAL A 17 10.40 -2.21 -13.41
C VAL A 17 10.26 -3.73 -13.33
N VAL A 18 10.45 -4.39 -14.47
CA VAL A 18 10.28 -5.84 -14.61
C VAL A 18 11.64 -6.51 -14.70
N ARG A 19 11.90 -7.47 -13.81
CA ARG A 19 13.13 -8.28 -13.82
C ARG A 19 12.81 -9.70 -14.23
N ASP A 20 13.14 -10.04 -15.47
CA ASP A 20 13.06 -11.40 -15.96
C ASP A 20 14.32 -12.18 -15.55
N ILE A 21 14.17 -13.07 -14.58
CA ILE A 21 15.29 -13.85 -14.02
C ILE A 21 15.74 -14.93 -15.01
N ARG A 22 14.82 -15.48 -15.80
CA ARG A 22 15.09 -16.60 -16.71
C ARG A 22 15.88 -16.11 -17.91
N GLU A 23 15.42 -15.02 -18.52
CA GLU A 23 16.07 -14.41 -19.67
C GLU A 23 17.24 -13.48 -19.28
N ARG A 24 17.41 -13.22 -17.97
CA ARG A 24 18.44 -12.33 -17.40
C ARG A 24 18.31 -10.89 -17.91
N GLU A 25 17.08 -10.42 -18.05
CA GLU A 25 16.77 -9.09 -18.56
C GLU A 25 16.12 -8.21 -17.48
N LEU A 26 16.33 -6.90 -17.62
CA LEU A 26 15.65 -5.86 -16.87
C LEU A 26 14.95 -4.94 -17.87
N ARG A 27 13.62 -4.88 -17.81
CA ARG A 27 12.80 -4.04 -18.69
C ARG A 27 12.26 -2.86 -17.88
N LEU A 28 12.33 -1.67 -18.47
CA LEU A 28 11.87 -0.42 -17.88
C LEU A 28 10.86 0.21 -18.84
N TYR A 29 9.64 0.42 -18.36
CA TYR A 29 8.56 1.02 -19.15
C TYR A 29 8.18 2.37 -18.57
N THR A 30 8.17 3.39 -19.43
CA THR A 30 7.82 4.78 -19.10
C THR A 30 6.77 5.34 -20.06
N ASP A 31 6.19 4.49 -20.90
CA ASP A 31 5.13 4.82 -21.83
C ASP A 31 3.81 5.06 -21.11
N ALA A 32 2.95 5.87 -21.72
CA ALA A 32 1.61 6.16 -21.24
C ALA A 32 0.61 5.11 -21.77
N GLY A 33 -0.52 4.96 -21.06
CA GLY A 33 -1.60 4.04 -21.46
C GLY A 33 -1.54 2.65 -20.82
N ARG A 34 -0.51 2.39 -20.00
CA ARG A 34 -0.47 1.21 -19.12
C ARG A 34 -1.51 1.36 -18.02
N VAL A 35 -2.19 0.25 -17.70
CA VAL A 35 -3.17 0.20 -16.61
C VAL A 35 -2.45 -0.25 -15.36
N CYS A 36 -2.50 0.58 -14.32
CA CYS A 36 -1.89 0.29 -13.03
C CYS A 36 -2.95 -0.01 -11.98
N ARG A 37 -2.64 -0.94 -11.07
CA ARG A 37 -3.44 -1.26 -9.89
C ARG A 37 -2.62 -0.96 -8.62
N PRO A 38 -3.16 -0.19 -7.66
CA PRO A 38 -2.48 0.01 -6.39
C PRO A 38 -2.58 -1.24 -5.52
N LEU A 39 -1.47 -1.61 -4.89
CA LEU A 39 -1.37 -2.73 -3.96
C LEU A 39 -0.57 -2.35 -2.73
N PHE A 40 -0.83 -3.00 -1.60
CA PHE A 40 -0.01 -2.81 -0.40
C PHE A 40 1.31 -3.56 -0.54
N ILE A 41 2.39 -2.93 -0.11
CA ILE A 41 3.71 -3.57 -0.12
C ILE A 41 3.83 -4.51 1.10
N VAL A 42 4.36 -5.70 0.84
CA VAL A 42 4.72 -6.69 1.85
C VAL A 42 6.25 -6.81 1.91
N GLU A 43 6.81 -6.70 3.10
CA GLU A 43 8.21 -7.04 3.37
C GLU A 43 8.29 -7.98 4.58
N ASN A 44 9.11 -9.02 4.49
CA ASN A 44 9.28 -10.03 5.55
C ASN A 44 7.95 -10.64 6.05
N GLN A 45 7.03 -10.93 5.12
CA GLN A 45 5.69 -11.44 5.43
C GLN A 45 4.87 -10.51 6.36
N GLN A 46 5.11 -9.20 6.28
CA GLN A 46 4.36 -8.17 6.99
C GLN A 46 3.96 -7.06 6.03
N LEU A 47 2.75 -6.53 6.21
CA LEU A 47 2.32 -5.31 5.52
C LEU A 47 3.17 -4.13 5.99
N LEU A 48 3.64 -3.32 5.05
CA LEU A 48 4.22 -2.01 5.38
C LEU A 48 3.14 -1.01 5.82
N MET A 49 1.89 -1.23 5.42
CA MET A 49 0.77 -0.44 5.91
C MET A 49 0.53 -0.69 7.41
N GLN A 50 0.65 0.36 8.21
CA GLN A 50 0.48 0.32 9.66
C GLN A 50 -0.69 1.18 10.11
N LYS A 51 -1.14 0.98 11.36
CA LYS A 51 -2.24 1.74 11.96
C LYS A 51 -1.99 3.25 11.98
N VAL A 52 -0.75 3.68 12.14
CA VAL A 52 -0.36 5.10 12.10
C VAL A 52 -0.75 5.78 10.78
N HIS A 53 -0.63 5.08 9.64
CA HIS A 53 -1.02 5.63 8.35
C HIS A 53 -2.55 5.79 8.24
N ILE A 54 -3.32 4.86 8.83
CA ILE A 54 -4.78 4.93 8.88
C ILE A 54 -5.22 6.10 9.78
N GLU A 55 -4.58 6.26 10.93
CA GLU A 55 -4.85 7.36 11.86
C GLU A 55 -4.54 8.72 11.22
N ASN A 56 -3.43 8.83 10.49
CA ASN A 56 -3.08 10.04 9.74
C ASN A 56 -4.11 10.37 8.64
N LEU A 57 -4.61 9.37 7.89
CA LEU A 57 -5.66 9.56 6.89
C LEU A 57 -6.97 10.03 7.51
N ASN A 58 -7.37 9.44 8.64
CA ASN A 58 -8.60 9.83 9.33
C ASN A 58 -8.52 11.26 9.87
N ARG A 59 -7.38 11.61 10.48
CA ARG A 59 -7.13 12.97 10.96
C ARG A 59 -7.19 13.99 9.82
N ALA A 60 -6.49 13.72 8.71
CA ALA A 60 -6.52 14.60 7.54
C ALA A 60 -7.93 14.78 6.95
N LYS A 61 -8.75 13.72 6.98
CA LYS A 61 -10.15 13.78 6.55
C LYS A 61 -11.01 14.65 7.47
N GLU A 62 -10.80 14.55 8.78
CA GLU A 62 -11.50 15.38 9.79
C GLU A 62 -11.11 16.86 9.66
N GLU A 63 -9.81 17.15 9.55
CA GLU A 63 -9.27 18.50 9.34
C GLU A 63 -9.87 19.13 8.07
N ARG A 64 -9.86 18.42 6.93
CA ARG A 64 -10.48 18.90 5.69
C ARG A 64 -11.98 19.19 5.86
N ALA A 65 -12.72 18.31 6.53
CA ALA A 65 -14.15 18.50 6.75
C ALA A 65 -14.44 19.70 7.66
N GLU A 66 -13.56 19.98 8.63
CA GLU A 66 -13.67 21.17 9.49
C GLU A 66 -13.37 22.45 8.70
N GLU A 67 -12.34 22.46 7.86
CA GLU A 67 -12.01 23.59 6.98
C GLU A 67 -13.14 23.91 6.00
N GLU A 68 -13.73 22.89 5.37
CA GLU A 68 -14.87 23.05 4.47
C GLU A 68 -16.09 23.65 5.20
N ARG A 69 -16.33 23.27 6.46
CA ARG A 69 -17.39 23.85 7.29
C ARG A 69 -17.13 25.31 7.62
N LYS A 70 -15.93 25.66 8.09
CA LYS A 70 -15.55 27.06 8.39
C LYS A 70 -15.72 27.95 7.16
N LYS A 71 -15.33 27.45 5.99
CA LYS A 71 -15.50 28.14 4.71
C LYS A 71 -16.97 28.33 4.33
N ALA A 72 -17.81 27.32 4.54
CA ALA A 72 -19.25 27.41 4.28
C ALA A 72 -19.98 28.36 5.25
N GLU A 73 -19.49 28.48 6.48
CA GLU A 73 -19.97 29.42 7.50
C GLU A 73 -19.47 30.86 7.26
N GLY A 74 -18.62 31.09 6.26
CA GLY A 74 -18.07 32.40 5.93
C GLY A 74 -17.08 32.92 6.97
N ILE A 75 -16.52 32.03 7.80
CA ILE A 75 -15.48 32.35 8.77
C ILE A 75 -14.15 32.30 8.02
N GLU A 76 -13.80 33.40 7.37
CA GLU A 76 -12.45 33.62 6.85
C GLU A 76 -11.58 34.13 8.01
N GLU A 77 -10.58 33.35 8.41
CA GLU A 77 -9.53 33.87 9.29
C GLU A 77 -8.82 35.01 8.54
N PRO A 78 -8.59 36.17 9.19
CA PRO A 78 -7.87 37.26 8.54
C PRO A 78 -6.46 36.77 8.18
N GLU A 79 -6.16 36.72 6.89
CA GLU A 79 -4.81 36.47 6.40
C GLU A 79 -3.93 37.65 6.83
N ASP A 80 -3.15 37.48 7.90
CA ASP A 80 -2.14 38.46 8.29
C ASP A 80 -1.00 38.40 7.26
N PRO A 81 -0.73 39.49 6.51
CA PRO A 81 0.35 39.51 5.53
C PRO A 81 1.74 39.30 6.17
N ASP A 82 1.88 39.50 7.49
CA ASP A 82 3.12 39.28 8.24
C ASP A 82 3.19 37.90 8.92
N ASP A 83 2.10 37.11 8.96
CA ASP A 83 2.06 35.75 9.52
C ASP A 83 1.52 34.73 8.49
N PRO A 84 2.38 34.09 7.68
CA PRO A 84 1.93 33.10 6.72
C PRO A 84 1.29 31.91 7.44
N PRO A 85 0.21 31.33 6.88
CA PRO A 85 -0.44 30.18 7.51
C PRO A 85 0.57 29.04 7.69
N PRO A 86 0.46 28.25 8.79
CA PRO A 86 1.35 27.14 9.01
C PRO A 86 1.30 26.17 7.81
N PRO A 87 2.44 25.53 7.46
CA PRO A 87 2.45 24.57 6.37
C PRO A 87 1.46 23.44 6.68
N ARG A 88 0.38 23.38 5.91
CA ARG A 88 -0.64 22.34 6.05
C ARG A 88 -0.06 21.02 5.58
N TYR A 89 0.21 20.12 6.52
CA TYR A 89 0.60 18.75 6.20
C TYR A 89 -0.67 17.92 6.01
N GLU A 90 -1.27 18.00 4.83
CA GLU A 90 -2.38 17.13 4.47
C GLU A 90 -1.85 15.74 4.13
N TYR A 91 -2.23 14.73 4.92
CA TYR A 91 -1.89 13.34 4.63
C TYR A 91 -2.95 12.72 3.71
N GLN A 92 -2.59 12.52 2.44
CA GLN A 92 -3.46 12.04 1.36
C GLN A 92 -2.92 10.76 0.72
N TRP A 93 -3.54 10.36 -0.39
CA TRP A 93 -3.17 9.19 -1.19
C TRP A 93 -1.70 9.23 -1.63
N GLU A 94 -1.23 10.40 -2.07
CA GLU A 94 0.12 10.60 -2.56
C GLU A 94 1.15 10.33 -1.47
N ASN A 95 0.82 10.61 -0.20
CA ASN A 95 1.68 10.30 0.94
C ASN A 95 1.83 8.80 1.12
N LEU A 96 0.79 7.99 0.87
CA LEU A 96 0.90 6.52 0.96
C LEU A 96 1.87 5.95 -0.09
N ILE A 97 1.90 6.56 -1.28
CA ILE A 97 2.86 6.17 -2.33
C ILE A 97 4.27 6.63 -1.93
N LYS A 98 4.43 7.87 -1.48
CA LYS A 98 5.72 8.46 -1.08
C LYS A 98 6.34 7.80 0.15
N ASP A 99 5.50 7.38 1.09
CA ASP A 99 5.93 6.63 2.27
C ASP A 99 6.27 5.16 1.93
N GLY A 100 6.02 4.76 0.67
CA GLY A 100 6.35 3.43 0.17
C GLY A 100 5.52 2.34 0.83
N VAL A 101 4.26 2.62 1.18
CA VAL A 101 3.32 1.63 1.74
C VAL A 101 2.39 1.06 0.67
N ILE A 102 2.16 1.81 -0.41
CA ILE A 102 1.43 1.40 -1.61
C ILE A 102 2.36 1.44 -2.81
N GLU A 103 2.23 0.47 -3.71
CA GLU A 103 2.94 0.40 -4.98
C GLU A 103 1.93 0.28 -6.12
N LEU A 104 2.13 1.05 -7.20
CA LEU A 104 1.34 0.93 -8.43
C LEU A 104 1.99 -0.13 -9.32
N LEU A 105 1.28 -1.22 -9.60
CA LEU A 105 1.75 -2.28 -10.49
C LEU A 105 0.96 -2.28 -11.79
N ASP A 106 1.66 -2.35 -12.92
CA ASP A 106 1.03 -2.68 -14.19
C ASP A 106 0.95 -4.19 -14.42
N ALA A 107 0.24 -4.58 -15.49
CA ALA A 107 0.02 -5.99 -15.81
C ALA A 107 1.32 -6.78 -16.01
N GLU A 108 2.37 -6.16 -16.55
CA GLU A 108 3.66 -6.82 -16.78
C GLU A 108 4.42 -7.01 -15.46
N GLU A 109 4.38 -6.03 -14.55
CA GLU A 109 4.92 -6.21 -13.19
C GLU A 109 4.18 -7.29 -12.41
N GLU A 110 2.86 -7.36 -12.57
CA GLU A 110 2.00 -8.36 -11.91
C GLU A 110 2.42 -9.82 -12.22
N GLU A 111 3.02 -10.10 -13.39
CA GLU A 111 3.52 -11.44 -13.74
C GLU A 111 4.72 -11.90 -12.90
N THR A 112 5.43 -10.96 -12.27
CA THR A 112 6.69 -11.23 -11.55
C THR A 112 6.58 -11.10 -10.03
N VAL A 113 5.42 -10.70 -9.52
CA VAL A 113 5.15 -10.50 -8.10
C VAL A 113 4.26 -11.61 -7.54
N MET A 114 4.29 -11.75 -6.22
CA MET A 114 3.39 -12.63 -5.49
C MET A 114 2.46 -11.79 -4.64
N ILE A 115 1.15 -11.93 -4.86
CA ILE A 115 0.10 -11.12 -4.22
C ILE A 115 -0.74 -12.04 -3.32
N CYS A 116 -0.74 -11.79 -2.02
CA CYS A 116 -1.66 -12.47 -1.11
C CYS A 116 -3.06 -11.88 -1.22
N MET A 117 -4.09 -12.68 -0.92
CA MET A 117 -5.48 -12.25 -1.08
C MET A 117 -5.99 -11.50 0.15
N THR A 118 -5.47 -11.89 1.32
CA THR A 118 -5.85 -11.33 2.62
C THR A 118 -4.61 -11.20 3.51
N PRO A 119 -4.60 -10.26 4.47
CA PRO A 119 -3.51 -10.14 5.43
C PRO A 119 -3.30 -11.42 6.28
N GLU A 120 -4.35 -12.23 6.45
CA GLU A 120 -4.26 -13.53 7.13
C GLU A 120 -3.32 -14.51 6.41
N ASP A 121 -3.22 -14.43 5.08
CA ASP A 121 -2.30 -15.29 4.31
C ASP A 121 -0.83 -15.02 4.68
N LEU A 122 -0.52 -13.81 5.15
CA LEU A 122 0.82 -13.46 5.64
C LEU A 122 1.10 -14.13 6.99
N GLU A 123 0.11 -14.15 7.89
CA GLU A 123 0.24 -14.82 9.19
C GLU A 123 0.31 -16.34 9.02
N ASN A 124 -0.52 -16.92 8.15
CA ASN A 124 -0.48 -18.34 7.83
C ASN A 124 0.90 -18.75 7.29
N SER A 125 1.47 -17.93 6.40
CA SER A 125 2.81 -18.15 5.87
C SER A 125 3.90 -18.10 6.96
N ARG A 126 3.75 -17.21 7.96
CA ARG A 126 4.65 -17.13 9.12
C ARG A 126 4.52 -18.34 10.04
N LEU A 127 3.30 -18.80 10.31
CA LEU A 127 3.04 -19.99 11.14
C LEU A 127 3.61 -21.25 10.48
N GLN A 128 3.37 -21.44 9.19
CA GLN A 128 3.97 -22.54 8.43
C GLN A 128 5.50 -22.49 8.45
N ALA A 129 6.10 -21.30 8.33
CA ALA A 129 7.55 -21.15 8.43
C ALA A 129 8.11 -21.48 9.84
N ALA A 130 7.26 -21.43 10.87
CA ALA A 130 7.57 -21.84 12.24
C ALA A 130 7.19 -23.31 12.54
N ASP A 131 6.78 -24.07 11.52
CA ASP A 131 6.30 -25.46 11.63
C ASP A 131 5.05 -25.60 12.53
N ILE A 132 4.21 -24.56 12.54
CA ILE A 132 2.93 -24.51 13.24
C ILE A 132 1.81 -24.64 12.21
N ASP A 133 0.86 -25.55 12.43
CA ASP A 133 -0.29 -25.71 11.56
C ASP A 133 -1.22 -24.48 11.65
N PRO A 134 -1.34 -23.66 10.58
CA PRO A 134 -2.18 -22.48 10.60
C PRO A 134 -3.69 -22.81 10.67
N HIS A 135 -4.08 -24.04 10.34
CA HIS A 135 -5.47 -24.47 10.27
C HIS A 135 -5.95 -25.22 11.53
N GLU A 136 -5.12 -25.32 12.57
CA GLU A 136 -5.51 -26.01 13.82
C GLU A 136 -6.78 -25.40 14.45
N ASN A 137 -6.92 -24.07 14.37
CA ASN A 137 -8.07 -23.33 14.90
C ASN A 137 -9.27 -23.18 13.93
N ASP A 138 -9.13 -23.59 12.65
CA ASP A 138 -10.23 -23.52 11.68
C ASP A 138 -11.36 -24.53 11.98
N THR A 139 -11.13 -25.44 12.92
CA THR A 139 -12.13 -26.42 13.37
C THR A 139 -13.32 -25.79 14.10
N GLU A 140 -13.23 -24.53 14.56
CA GLU A 140 -14.35 -23.74 15.09
C GLU A 140 -14.95 -22.76 14.05
N ALA A 141 -14.58 -22.87 12.77
CA ALA A 141 -15.00 -21.92 11.74
C ALA A 141 -16.54 -21.84 11.60
N ASP A 142 -17.05 -20.60 11.59
CA ASP A 142 -18.44 -20.26 11.32
C ASP A 142 -18.92 -20.95 10.03
N PRO A 143 -20.02 -21.74 10.06
CA PRO A 143 -20.52 -22.45 8.89
C PRO A 143 -20.95 -21.54 7.73
N SER A 144 -21.07 -20.23 7.95
CA SER A 144 -21.33 -19.22 6.92
C SER A 144 -20.06 -18.56 6.35
N ALA A 145 -18.88 -18.87 6.90
CA ALA A 145 -17.61 -18.31 6.45
C ALA A 145 -17.25 -18.80 5.04
N ARG A 146 -16.56 -17.93 4.31
CA ARG A 146 -16.04 -18.26 2.98
C ARG A 146 -14.94 -19.32 3.10
N LEU A 147 -15.07 -20.42 2.37
CA LEU A 147 -14.01 -21.41 2.23
C LEU A 147 -12.76 -20.79 1.58
N LYS A 148 -11.61 -20.94 2.24
CA LYS A 148 -10.31 -20.50 1.76
C LYS A 148 -9.53 -21.68 1.18
N ALA A 149 -8.84 -21.47 0.08
CA ALA A 149 -7.92 -22.47 -0.45
C ALA A 149 -6.63 -22.47 0.39
N PRO A 150 -6.04 -23.65 0.67
CA PRO A 150 -4.76 -23.71 1.36
C PRO A 150 -3.69 -23.04 0.50
N THR A 151 -2.93 -22.12 1.10
CA THR A 151 -1.83 -21.40 0.45
C THR A 151 -0.50 -21.88 1.01
N ASN A 152 0.41 -22.31 0.13
CA ASN A 152 1.77 -22.74 0.47
C ASN A 152 2.78 -21.82 -0.23
N ALA A 153 2.76 -20.54 0.13
CA ALA A 153 3.65 -19.54 -0.42
C ALA A 153 4.40 -18.83 0.71
N HIS A 154 5.71 -18.62 0.51
CA HIS A 154 6.62 -18.05 1.52
C HIS A 154 7.32 -16.77 1.05
N THR A 155 6.92 -16.24 -0.10
CA THR A 155 7.60 -15.12 -0.77
C THR A 155 6.60 -14.08 -1.24
N TRP A 156 5.72 -13.63 -0.33
CA TRP A 156 4.73 -12.60 -0.65
C TRP A 156 5.43 -11.26 -0.84
N THR A 157 4.95 -10.49 -1.82
CA THR A 157 5.52 -9.16 -2.14
C THR A 157 4.48 -8.06 -2.03
N HIS A 158 3.20 -8.39 -2.21
CA HIS A 158 2.09 -7.46 -2.15
C HIS A 158 0.85 -8.12 -1.55
N CYS A 159 -0.10 -7.30 -1.12
CA CYS A 159 -1.44 -7.67 -0.67
C CYS A 159 -2.50 -6.78 -1.31
#